data_AF-A0A7V4J0D9-F1
#
_entry.id   AF-A0A7V4J0D9-F1
#
_cell.length_a   1.000
_cell.length_b   1.000
_cell.length_c   1.000
_cell.angle_alpha   90.00
_cell.angle_beta   90.00
_cell.angle_gamma   90.00
#
_symmetry.space_group_name_H-M   'P 1'
#
loop_
_entity.id
_entity.type
_entity.pdbx_description
1 polymer ?
#
loop_
_entity_poly.entity_id
_entity_poly.type
_entity_poly.pdbx_seq_one_letter_code
_entity_poly.pdbx_strand_id
1 'polypeptide(L)'
;MKKHLPFVIVSSVVFSFGLGLFAEPVVSAGTAEYAEYAPEMRELHVRIPLKTNADGGNDVFVPQGVLVDGLSPIYALWYFNGTTFDYEPMRDVSKQKIEVFVPVSWKPSEEHVINLTYNYCGKNGMISLKTSTPSEGGCWQNAQGSGNIGFCVKEECGLARTNEIVDFDVVIEKKLFPDPEKNVRATILESKKHIPLPCQVYEVEDINEALVRFRAAVPITLPAGGSTIVFLWNCRPDEKTPDNGLLKMFSSTDAVVVENDSYSIRLSPHSGQMMTWRDLKRNVLFDYQDPRKMEESARVINRTPDVYRVGKPWSHALDWQAGQYEQKNIIGPVFIETIRWGKMPFIDEFSCNVRYRFMAKRQEVVITSALSADKDVKVMGLRNGGVSLTPSLFTHAAWPLQNGDVKILPIDLALGNDTGAPAAARMPTDTPWIALYHADKKYGFSVHTIRYAYFNKGQHHPVTARRQSYVSVYRHYTIYTIRSMTQTYLANIHSLPVKVYAGTELYEEMAFVPFDLLPGSGEEMFKQVEETHKRLINPLVIVP
;
A
#
# COMPACT_ATOMS: atom_id res chain seq x y z
N MET A 1 -3.05 6.44 -96.94
CA MET A 1 -2.21 7.32 -96.10
C MET A 1 -1.64 6.46 -94.97
N LYS A 2 -0.60 5.65 -95.24
CA LYS A 2 0.81 5.84 -94.82
C LYS A 2 0.91 6.42 -93.40
N LYS A 3 1.42 5.70 -92.40
CA LYS A 3 2.71 4.98 -92.42
C LYS A 3 2.64 3.51 -91.94
N HIS A 4 3.43 2.70 -92.63
CA HIS A 4 3.71 1.27 -92.46
C HIS A 4 4.71 0.97 -91.31
N LEU A 5 4.70 -0.22 -90.69
CA LEU A 5 5.54 -1.44 -90.87
C LEU A 5 6.08 -1.85 -89.46
N PRO A 6 6.65 -3.05 -89.19
CA PRO A 6 6.66 -4.33 -89.92
C PRO A 6 6.26 -5.56 -89.06
N PHE A 7 6.08 -6.70 -89.75
CA PHE A 7 6.10 -8.07 -89.21
C PHE A 7 7.51 -8.49 -88.77
N VAL A 8 7.65 -9.28 -87.69
CA VAL A 8 8.77 -10.23 -87.49
C VAL A 8 8.30 -11.56 -86.87
N ILE A 9 8.91 -12.61 -87.40
CA ILE A 9 8.79 -14.06 -87.27
C ILE A 9 8.94 -14.62 -85.85
N VAL A 10 8.21 -15.72 -85.60
CA VAL A 10 8.32 -16.61 -84.44
C VAL A 10 9.67 -17.35 -84.43
N SER A 11 10.44 -17.21 -83.36
CA SER A 11 11.48 -18.17 -82.97
C SER A 11 11.27 -18.58 -81.52
N SER A 12 11.05 -19.87 -81.28
CA SER A 12 10.97 -20.50 -79.97
C SER A 12 12.31 -20.36 -79.24
N VAL A 13 12.34 -19.53 -78.20
CA VAL A 13 13.43 -19.49 -77.22
C VAL A 13 12.99 -20.29 -76.00
N VAL A 14 13.73 -21.35 -75.72
CA VAL A 14 13.68 -22.12 -74.47
C VAL A 14 14.11 -21.20 -73.34
N PHE A 15 13.17 -20.79 -72.48
CA PHE A 15 13.52 -20.19 -71.19
C PHE A 15 13.88 -21.31 -70.22
N SER A 16 15.16 -21.40 -69.90
CA SER A 16 15.66 -22.07 -68.70
C SER A 16 14.99 -21.43 -67.49
N PHE A 17 14.14 -22.19 -66.79
CA PHE A 17 13.79 -21.88 -65.41
C PHE A 17 15.06 -22.04 -64.58
N GLY A 18 15.70 -20.91 -64.26
CA GLY A 18 16.60 -20.87 -63.13
C GLY A 18 15.78 -21.21 -61.89
N LEU A 19 15.93 -22.42 -61.37
CA LEU A 19 15.58 -22.76 -59.99
C LEU A 19 16.40 -21.82 -59.11
N GLY A 20 15.81 -20.66 -58.77
CA GLY A 20 16.25 -19.91 -57.62
C GLY A 20 16.13 -20.84 -56.43
N LEU A 21 17.27 -21.24 -55.87
CA LEU A 21 17.35 -21.90 -54.58
C LEU A 21 16.69 -20.96 -53.57
N PHE A 22 15.40 -21.13 -53.32
CA PHE A 22 14.75 -20.51 -52.18
C PHE A 22 15.49 -21.01 -50.94
N ALA A 23 16.14 -20.10 -50.21
CA ALA A 23 16.81 -20.46 -48.98
C ALA A 23 15.78 -21.10 -48.05
N GLU A 24 16.11 -22.26 -47.47
CA GLU A 24 15.19 -22.88 -46.52
C GLU A 24 14.94 -21.90 -45.36
N PRO A 25 13.69 -21.82 -44.85
CA PRO A 25 13.42 -20.98 -43.69
C PRO A 25 14.23 -21.47 -42.49
N VAL A 26 15.13 -20.63 -42.00
CA VAL A 26 15.98 -20.92 -40.83
C VAL A 26 15.58 -20.00 -39.69
N VAL A 27 15.43 -20.59 -38.51
CA VAL A 27 15.36 -19.87 -37.23
C VAL A 27 16.66 -20.14 -36.49
N SER A 28 17.31 -19.07 -36.03
CA SER A 28 18.51 -19.14 -35.21
C SER A 28 18.32 -18.33 -33.95
N ALA A 29 18.94 -18.74 -32.85
CA ALA A 29 18.96 -17.96 -31.61
C ALA A 29 20.21 -17.09 -31.53
N GLY A 30 20.05 -15.89 -30.99
CA GLY A 30 21.15 -15.05 -30.55
C GLY A 30 21.65 -15.45 -29.16
N THR A 31 22.52 -14.63 -28.59
CA THR A 31 23.07 -14.85 -27.25
C THR A 31 21.97 -14.73 -26.20
N ALA A 32 21.88 -15.74 -25.33
CA ALA A 32 20.99 -15.70 -24.17
C ALA A 32 21.47 -14.66 -23.15
N GLU A 33 20.55 -13.86 -22.63
CA GLU A 33 20.82 -12.79 -21.67
C GLU A 33 20.06 -13.07 -20.38
N TYR A 34 20.76 -13.20 -19.25
CA TYR A 34 20.12 -13.35 -17.94
C TYR A 34 19.85 -11.99 -17.33
N ALA A 35 18.65 -11.82 -16.79
CA ALA A 35 18.24 -10.58 -16.16
C ALA A 35 17.43 -10.85 -14.90
N GLU A 36 17.70 -10.03 -13.88
CA GLU A 36 17.15 -10.23 -12.54
C GLU A 36 15.68 -9.85 -12.45
N TYR A 37 15.19 -8.98 -13.36
CA TYR A 37 13.80 -8.53 -13.33
C TYR A 37 13.32 -8.10 -14.71
N ALA A 38 12.11 -8.52 -15.04
CA ALA A 38 11.27 -7.95 -16.09
C ALA A 38 9.88 -7.72 -15.47
N PRO A 39 9.24 -6.55 -15.67
CA PRO A 39 7.95 -6.25 -15.05
C PRO A 39 6.88 -7.33 -15.27
N GLU A 40 6.87 -7.95 -16.44
CA GLU A 40 5.84 -8.91 -16.82
C GLU A 40 6.05 -10.30 -16.20
N MET A 41 7.28 -10.64 -15.82
CA MET A 41 7.61 -11.94 -15.24
C MET A 41 7.83 -11.89 -13.74
N ARG A 42 8.35 -10.78 -13.22
CA ARG A 42 8.67 -10.62 -11.79
C ARG A 42 9.63 -11.66 -11.24
N GLU A 43 10.31 -12.37 -12.12
CA GLU A 43 11.16 -13.48 -11.77
C GLU A 43 12.51 -13.29 -12.44
N LEU A 44 13.51 -13.91 -11.84
CA LEU A 44 14.76 -14.21 -12.50
C LEU A 44 14.47 -14.92 -13.82
N HIS A 45 15.02 -14.41 -14.92
CA HIS A 45 14.77 -14.99 -16.23
C HIS A 45 15.97 -14.94 -17.17
N VAL A 46 15.83 -15.71 -18.25
CA VAL A 46 16.68 -15.66 -19.43
C VAL A 46 15.87 -15.14 -20.63
N ARG A 47 16.43 -14.15 -21.31
CA ARG A 47 15.94 -13.59 -22.57
C ARG A 47 16.75 -14.18 -23.72
N ILE A 48 16.05 -14.72 -24.72
CA ILE A 48 16.65 -15.36 -25.88
C ILE A 48 16.10 -14.67 -27.14
N PRO A 49 16.88 -13.79 -27.79
CA PRO A 49 16.48 -13.21 -29.06
C PRO A 49 16.56 -14.27 -30.15
N LEU A 50 15.55 -14.36 -31.01
CA LEU A 50 15.56 -15.23 -32.20
C LEU A 50 15.62 -14.39 -33.47
N LYS A 51 16.31 -14.92 -34.47
CA LYS A 51 16.38 -14.39 -35.83
C LYS A 51 15.74 -15.38 -36.78
N THR A 52 14.76 -14.92 -37.53
CA THR A 52 14.13 -15.64 -38.64
C THR A 52 14.62 -15.04 -39.94
N ASN A 53 14.99 -15.88 -40.91
CA ASN A 53 15.14 -15.45 -42.30
C ASN A 53 13.94 -16.00 -43.07
N ALA A 54 13.02 -15.12 -43.48
CA ALA A 54 11.87 -15.50 -44.30
C ALA A 54 12.16 -15.15 -45.77
N ASP A 55 12.42 -16.15 -46.61
CA ASP A 55 12.23 -16.00 -48.05
C ASP A 55 10.88 -16.61 -48.43
N GLY A 56 9.86 -15.75 -48.55
CA GLY A 56 8.72 -16.01 -49.45
C GLY A 56 7.52 -16.85 -48.98
N GLY A 57 7.21 -16.95 -47.67
CA GLY A 57 6.01 -17.67 -47.20
C GLY A 57 4.96 -16.80 -46.47
N ASN A 58 3.68 -17.16 -46.60
CA ASN A 58 2.54 -16.59 -45.83
C ASN A 58 2.34 -17.26 -44.46
N ASP A 59 3.30 -18.06 -44.00
CA ASP A 59 3.12 -18.98 -42.88
C ASP A 59 3.64 -18.44 -41.54
N VAL A 60 2.99 -18.92 -40.48
CA VAL A 60 3.07 -18.43 -39.11
C VAL A 60 4.25 -19.06 -38.37
N PHE A 61 5.00 -18.28 -37.60
CA PHE A 61 5.88 -18.83 -36.55
C PHE A 61 4.99 -19.18 -35.35
N VAL A 62 4.95 -20.46 -34.97
CA VAL A 62 4.12 -20.96 -33.86
C VAL A 62 5.03 -21.56 -32.80
N PRO A 63 5.12 -20.97 -31.59
CA PRO A 63 5.85 -21.60 -30.50
C PRO A 63 5.15 -22.89 -30.08
N GLN A 64 5.92 -23.97 -29.88
CA GLN A 64 5.39 -25.27 -29.45
C GLN A 64 5.77 -25.61 -28.01
N GLY A 65 6.93 -25.14 -27.54
CA GLY A 65 7.37 -25.42 -26.19
C GLY A 65 8.75 -24.88 -25.86
N VAL A 66 9.03 -24.86 -24.56
CA VAL A 66 10.32 -24.51 -23.98
C VAL A 66 10.65 -25.58 -22.94
N LEU A 67 11.88 -26.07 -22.96
CA LEU A 67 12.44 -26.89 -21.88
C LEU A 67 13.73 -26.25 -21.37
N VAL A 68 13.88 -26.17 -20.06
CA VAL A 68 15.12 -25.77 -19.39
C VAL A 68 15.65 -27.00 -18.65
N ASP A 69 16.83 -27.45 -19.01
CA ASP A 69 17.47 -28.67 -18.48
C ASP A 69 16.56 -29.91 -18.58
N GLY A 70 15.76 -29.97 -19.65
CA GLY A 70 14.82 -31.06 -19.92
C GLY A 70 13.48 -30.95 -19.19
N LEU A 71 13.26 -29.92 -18.38
CA LEU A 71 12.02 -29.67 -17.66
C LEU A 71 11.22 -28.53 -18.28
N SER A 72 9.90 -28.65 -18.31
CA SER A 72 9.03 -27.54 -18.70
C SER A 72 9.07 -26.45 -17.63
N PRO A 73 9.37 -25.19 -17.98
CA PRO A 73 9.21 -24.08 -17.05
C PRO A 73 7.72 -23.88 -16.75
N ILE A 74 7.43 -23.10 -15.70
CA ILE A 74 6.05 -22.80 -15.29
C ILE A 74 5.29 -22.10 -16.42
N TYR A 75 5.97 -21.18 -17.10
CA TYR A 75 5.53 -20.53 -18.32
C TYR A 75 6.75 -20.09 -19.13
N ALA A 76 6.53 -19.66 -20.37
CA ALA A 76 7.51 -18.93 -21.17
C ALA A 76 6.77 -17.88 -21.98
N LEU A 77 7.28 -16.65 -22.01
CA LEU A 77 6.67 -15.55 -22.75
C LEU A 77 7.39 -15.36 -24.08
N TRP A 78 6.62 -15.30 -25.16
CA TRP A 78 7.12 -15.06 -26.51
C TRP A 78 6.69 -13.66 -26.94
N TYR A 79 7.67 -12.78 -27.08
CA TYR A 79 7.49 -11.41 -27.52
C TYR A 79 7.81 -11.29 -29.00
N PHE A 80 7.04 -10.46 -29.66
CA PHE A 80 7.29 -10.07 -31.03
C PHE A 80 7.25 -8.56 -31.14
N ASN A 81 8.37 -7.95 -31.53
CA ASN A 81 8.56 -6.49 -31.51
C ASN A 81 8.15 -5.83 -30.18
N GLY A 82 8.47 -6.47 -29.04
CA GLY A 82 8.18 -5.93 -27.71
C GLY A 82 6.73 -6.04 -27.25
N THR A 83 5.86 -6.73 -27.99
CA THR A 83 4.47 -7.01 -27.58
C THR A 83 4.29 -8.53 -27.40
N THR A 84 3.59 -8.95 -26.35
CA THR A 84 3.08 -10.33 -26.25
C THR A 84 1.90 -10.50 -27.20
N PHE A 85 1.87 -11.59 -27.98
CA PHE A 85 0.77 -11.86 -28.90
C PHE A 85 0.03 -13.13 -28.49
N ASP A 86 -1.31 -13.08 -28.56
CA ASP A 86 -2.14 -14.28 -28.57
C ASP A 86 -1.87 -15.13 -29.81
N TYR A 87 -2.27 -16.40 -29.80
CA TYR A 87 -1.96 -17.34 -30.89
C TYR A 87 -2.68 -17.03 -32.23
N GLU A 88 -3.80 -16.30 -32.21
CA GLU A 88 -4.61 -16.04 -33.41
C GLU A 88 -4.01 -15.03 -34.42
N PRO A 89 -3.28 -13.95 -34.03
CA PRO A 89 -2.77 -12.95 -34.99
C PRO A 89 -1.34 -13.19 -35.55
N MET A 90 -0.68 -14.33 -35.28
CA MET A 90 0.77 -14.50 -35.52
C MET A 90 1.26 -14.47 -36.99
N ARG A 91 0.37 -14.30 -37.99
CA ARG A 91 0.70 -14.32 -39.44
C ARG A 91 1.65 -13.21 -39.89
N ASP A 92 1.45 -11.97 -39.44
CA ASP A 92 2.29 -10.82 -39.85
C ASP A 92 3.57 -10.68 -39.00
N VAL A 93 3.70 -11.54 -37.99
CA VAL A 93 4.63 -11.39 -36.87
C VAL A 93 5.92 -12.20 -37.07
N SER A 94 5.90 -13.22 -37.95
CA SER A 94 7.07 -14.05 -38.28
C SER A 94 8.24 -13.31 -38.94
N LYS A 95 8.00 -12.08 -39.43
CA LYS A 95 8.99 -11.16 -40.00
C LYS A 95 9.56 -10.16 -38.98
N GLN A 96 9.13 -10.25 -37.72
CA GLN A 96 9.45 -9.29 -36.65
C GLN A 96 10.52 -9.84 -35.70
N LYS A 97 11.05 -8.98 -34.81
CA LYS A 97 12.01 -9.39 -33.78
C LYS A 97 11.30 -10.30 -32.77
N ILE A 98 11.73 -11.57 -32.68
CA ILE A 98 11.16 -12.54 -31.74
C ILE A 98 12.07 -12.64 -30.52
N GLU A 99 11.51 -12.64 -29.32
CA GLU A 99 12.25 -12.78 -28.06
C GLU A 99 11.53 -13.74 -27.14
N VAL A 100 12.26 -14.70 -26.58
CA VAL A 100 11.71 -15.66 -25.62
C VAL A 100 12.21 -15.31 -24.24
N PHE A 101 11.30 -15.20 -23.29
CA PHE A 101 11.58 -14.94 -21.90
C PHE A 101 11.16 -16.16 -21.08
N VAL A 102 12.11 -16.74 -20.37
CA VAL A 102 11.90 -17.98 -19.62
C VAL A 102 12.30 -17.75 -18.17
N PRO A 103 11.41 -17.97 -17.18
CA PRO A 103 11.77 -17.90 -15.78
C PRO A 103 12.79 -18.99 -15.48
N VAL A 104 13.96 -18.57 -15.01
CA VAL A 104 15.07 -19.45 -14.65
C VAL A 104 15.65 -18.91 -13.36
N SER A 105 15.64 -19.74 -12.33
CA SER A 105 16.42 -19.51 -11.12
C SER A 105 17.85 -20.00 -11.39
N TRP A 106 18.86 -19.16 -11.18
CA TRP A 106 20.26 -19.54 -11.38
C TRP A 106 21.17 -19.15 -10.23
N LYS A 107 22.27 -19.87 -10.09
CA LYS A 107 23.44 -19.45 -9.32
C LYS A 107 24.51 -18.88 -10.25
N PRO A 108 25.48 -18.10 -9.72
CA PRO A 108 26.59 -17.60 -10.52
C PRO A 108 27.34 -18.71 -11.26
N SER A 109 27.61 -18.50 -12.55
CA SER A 109 28.38 -19.41 -13.42
C SER A 109 27.80 -20.82 -13.60
N GLU A 110 26.49 -21.00 -13.43
CA GLU A 110 25.76 -22.23 -13.70
C GLU A 110 25.52 -22.40 -15.21
N GLU A 111 25.56 -23.65 -15.70
CA GLU A 111 25.26 -23.95 -17.10
C GLU A 111 23.83 -24.46 -17.24
N HIS A 112 23.11 -23.96 -18.24
CA HIS A 112 21.77 -24.43 -18.60
C HIS A 112 21.72 -24.84 -20.07
N VAL A 113 20.88 -25.84 -20.35
CA VAL A 113 20.49 -26.24 -21.70
C VAL A 113 19.03 -25.86 -21.93
N ILE A 114 18.79 -24.95 -22.88
CA ILE A 114 17.45 -24.47 -23.21
C ILE A 114 17.06 -25.01 -24.58
N ASN A 115 15.98 -25.77 -24.64
CA ASN A 115 15.41 -26.27 -25.89
C ASN A 115 14.12 -25.51 -26.21
N LEU A 116 14.10 -24.88 -27.38
CA LEU A 116 12.96 -24.15 -27.92
C LEU A 116 12.40 -24.95 -29.08
N THR A 117 11.16 -25.41 -28.98
CA THR A 117 10.45 -26.09 -30.06
C THR A 117 9.44 -25.14 -30.69
N TYR A 118 9.37 -25.17 -32.02
CA TYR A 118 8.51 -24.29 -32.80
C TYR A 118 8.06 -24.97 -34.09
N ASN A 119 6.97 -24.49 -34.67
CA ASN A 119 6.63 -24.73 -36.08
C ASN A 119 6.87 -23.44 -36.85
N TYR A 120 7.62 -23.51 -37.94
CA TYR A 120 7.86 -22.37 -38.82
C TYR A 120 7.70 -22.81 -40.27
N CYS A 121 6.79 -22.17 -41.00
CA CYS A 121 6.45 -22.54 -42.37
C CYS A 121 6.08 -24.03 -42.53
N GLY A 122 5.28 -24.56 -41.60
CA GLY A 122 4.82 -25.95 -41.62
C GLY A 122 5.87 -26.98 -41.21
N LYS A 123 7.12 -26.57 -40.96
CA LYS A 123 8.20 -27.45 -40.48
C LYS A 123 8.37 -27.30 -38.98
N ASN A 124 8.35 -28.41 -38.25
CA ASN A 124 8.75 -28.42 -36.85
C ASN A 124 10.27 -28.25 -36.76
N GLY A 125 10.72 -27.36 -35.89
CA GLY A 125 12.12 -27.08 -35.61
C GLY A 125 12.40 -27.11 -34.11
N MET A 126 13.67 -27.32 -33.78
CA MET A 126 14.17 -27.22 -32.42
C MET A 126 15.47 -26.44 -32.42
N ILE A 127 15.58 -25.47 -31.52
CA ILE A 127 16.85 -24.82 -31.20
C ILE A 127 17.27 -25.31 -29.82
N SER A 128 18.50 -25.82 -29.72
CA SER A 128 19.12 -26.17 -28.44
C SER A 128 20.24 -25.18 -28.16
N LEU A 129 20.15 -24.49 -27.02
CA LEU A 129 21.08 -23.47 -26.58
C LEU A 129 21.77 -23.94 -25.31
N LYS A 130 23.10 -24.04 -25.36
CA LYS A 130 23.90 -24.15 -24.14
C LYS A 130 24.36 -22.75 -23.73
N THR A 131 24.05 -22.37 -22.50
CA THR A 131 24.34 -21.02 -22.00
C THR A 131 24.86 -21.10 -20.56
N SER A 132 25.70 -20.14 -20.18
CA SER A 132 26.23 -20.00 -18.83
C SER A 132 25.69 -18.73 -18.20
N THR A 133 25.30 -18.81 -16.94
CA THR A 133 24.78 -17.66 -16.20
C THR A 133 25.91 -16.68 -15.86
N PRO A 134 25.58 -15.42 -15.54
CA PRO A 134 26.59 -14.44 -15.17
C PRO A 134 27.41 -14.88 -13.95
N SER A 135 28.62 -14.33 -13.81
CA SER A 135 29.49 -14.62 -12.68
C SER A 135 29.04 -13.99 -11.35
N GLU A 136 27.96 -13.21 -11.37
CA GLU A 136 27.38 -12.49 -10.23
C GLU A 136 25.85 -12.39 -10.39
N GLY A 137 25.13 -12.12 -9.30
CA GLY A 137 23.67 -12.04 -9.28
C GLY A 137 22.96 -13.40 -9.25
N GLY A 138 21.68 -13.41 -9.62
CA GLY A 138 20.83 -14.59 -9.61
C GLY A 138 20.14 -14.85 -8.29
N CYS A 139 19.85 -16.11 -7.97
CA CYS A 139 19.12 -16.46 -6.77
C CYS A 139 19.83 -15.98 -5.51
N TRP A 140 19.05 -15.50 -4.55
CA TRP A 140 19.56 -15.32 -3.21
C TRP A 140 20.06 -16.68 -2.67
N GLN A 141 21.26 -16.68 -2.09
CA GLN A 141 21.94 -17.92 -1.65
C GLN A 141 21.16 -18.77 -0.64
N ASN A 142 20.20 -18.16 0.07
CA ASN A 142 19.35 -18.82 1.07
C ASN A 142 17.95 -19.20 0.52
N ALA A 143 17.66 -18.89 -0.75
CA ALA A 143 16.43 -19.32 -1.40
C ALA A 143 16.41 -20.84 -1.61
N GLN A 144 15.20 -21.42 -1.57
CA GLN A 144 14.95 -22.82 -1.83
C GLN A 144 14.09 -23.00 -3.08
N GLY A 145 14.54 -23.88 -3.98
CA GLY A 145 13.86 -24.13 -5.24
C GLY A 145 13.79 -22.87 -6.11
N SER A 146 12.73 -22.76 -6.89
CA SER A 146 12.51 -21.66 -7.83
C SER A 146 11.55 -20.58 -7.33
N GLY A 147 11.01 -20.72 -6.10
CA GLY A 147 10.00 -19.82 -5.56
C GLY A 147 10.55 -18.41 -5.29
N ASN A 148 10.32 -17.49 -6.22
CA ASN A 148 10.67 -16.07 -6.10
C ASN A 148 9.60 -15.19 -6.77
N ILE A 149 9.42 -13.98 -6.27
CA ILE A 149 8.63 -12.94 -6.93
C ILE A 149 9.19 -11.55 -6.59
N GLY A 150 9.43 -10.75 -7.62
CA GLY A 150 10.04 -9.43 -7.57
C GLY A 150 9.03 -8.32 -7.81
N PHE A 151 9.24 -7.19 -7.16
CA PHE A 151 8.42 -5.99 -7.29
C PHE A 151 9.31 -4.77 -7.42
N CYS A 152 9.09 -3.95 -8.44
CA CYS A 152 9.77 -2.67 -8.53
C CYS A 152 9.05 -1.65 -7.62
N VAL A 153 9.76 -1.13 -6.63
CA VAL A 153 9.25 -0.13 -5.70
C VAL A 153 9.87 1.22 -6.03
N LYS A 154 9.03 2.26 -6.22
CA LYS A 154 9.45 3.59 -6.67
C LYS A 154 8.97 4.70 -5.74
N GLU A 155 9.82 5.70 -5.56
CA GLU A 155 9.51 6.97 -4.92
C GLU A 155 9.21 8.02 -6.01
N GLU A 156 7.98 8.53 -6.06
CA GLU A 156 7.56 9.44 -7.13
C GLU A 156 7.21 10.85 -6.65
N CYS A 157 7.18 11.11 -5.33
CA CYS A 157 6.75 12.40 -4.80
C CYS A 157 7.93 13.35 -4.47
N GLY A 158 9.17 12.91 -4.70
CA GLY A 158 10.38 13.69 -4.48
C GLY A 158 10.77 13.81 -3.01
N LEU A 159 10.42 12.81 -2.19
CA LEU A 159 10.77 12.75 -0.77
C LEU A 159 11.61 11.52 -0.47
N ALA A 160 12.75 11.69 0.19
CA ALA A 160 13.50 10.55 0.70
C ALA A 160 12.63 9.75 1.68
N ARG A 161 12.63 8.43 1.51
CA ARG A 161 11.90 7.50 2.37
C ARG A 161 12.88 6.79 3.29
N THR A 162 12.50 6.69 4.55
CA THR A 162 13.26 5.98 5.57
C THR A 162 12.34 5.00 6.24
N ASN A 163 12.61 3.70 6.10
CA ASN A 163 11.83 2.65 6.74
C ASN A 163 10.31 2.78 6.46
N GLU A 164 9.95 3.13 5.23
CA GLU A 164 8.55 3.18 4.78
C GLU A 164 8.04 1.74 4.64
N ILE A 165 6.93 1.39 5.29
CA ILE A 165 6.40 0.04 5.22
C ILE A 165 5.62 -0.12 3.91
N VAL A 166 6.04 -1.08 3.09
CA VAL A 166 5.40 -1.43 1.82
C VAL A 166 4.73 -2.80 1.99
N ASP A 167 3.44 -2.87 1.67
CA ASP A 167 2.63 -4.08 1.70
C ASP A 167 2.52 -4.69 0.29
N PHE A 168 2.96 -5.93 0.12
CA PHE A 168 2.76 -6.73 -1.08
C PHE A 168 1.60 -7.69 -0.87
N ASP A 169 0.62 -7.70 -1.79
CA ASP A 169 -0.49 -8.66 -1.81
C ASP A 169 -0.23 -9.66 -2.93
N VAL A 170 0.04 -10.91 -2.56
CA VAL A 170 0.56 -11.93 -3.48
C VAL A 170 -0.44 -13.06 -3.62
N VAL A 171 -0.79 -13.37 -4.87
CA VAL A 171 -1.52 -14.59 -5.24
C VAL A 171 -0.62 -15.39 -6.16
N ILE A 172 -0.27 -16.61 -5.76
CA ILE A 172 0.74 -17.40 -6.46
C ILE A 172 0.48 -18.90 -6.30
N GLU A 173 1.12 -19.70 -7.16
CA GLU A 173 1.08 -21.15 -7.12
C GLU A 173 1.64 -21.66 -5.78
N LYS A 174 0.85 -22.48 -5.08
CA LYS A 174 1.18 -23.03 -3.76
C LYS A 174 2.48 -23.83 -3.75
N LYS A 175 2.83 -24.49 -4.86
CA LYS A 175 4.11 -25.21 -4.99
C LYS A 175 5.35 -24.29 -4.87
N LEU A 176 5.22 -23.00 -5.21
CA LEU A 176 6.32 -22.02 -5.10
C LEU A 176 6.47 -21.52 -3.67
N PHE A 177 5.35 -21.34 -2.96
CA PHE A 177 5.30 -20.86 -1.58
C PHE A 177 4.36 -21.76 -0.75
N PRO A 178 4.81 -22.97 -0.38
CA PRO A 178 3.93 -23.96 0.27
C PRO A 178 3.56 -23.61 1.72
N ASP A 179 4.40 -22.83 2.41
CA ASP A 179 4.16 -22.32 3.77
C ASP A 179 4.67 -20.86 3.86
N PRO A 180 3.90 -19.88 3.36
CA PRO A 180 4.36 -18.50 3.27
C PRO A 180 4.76 -17.92 4.62
N GLU A 181 4.02 -18.23 5.69
CA GLU A 181 4.25 -17.68 7.04
C GLU A 181 5.64 -18.03 7.57
N LYS A 182 6.11 -19.26 7.32
CA LYS A 182 7.41 -19.71 7.82
C LYS A 182 8.55 -19.39 6.87
N ASN A 183 8.29 -19.40 5.56
CA ASN A 183 9.37 -19.49 4.58
C ASN A 183 9.62 -18.20 3.80
N VAL A 184 8.65 -17.27 3.72
CA VAL A 184 8.85 -16.05 2.91
C VAL A 184 9.87 -15.14 3.58
N ARG A 185 10.88 -14.74 2.82
CA ARG A 185 11.88 -13.74 3.19
C ARG A 185 11.99 -12.69 2.11
N ALA A 186 12.36 -11.47 2.49
CA ALA A 186 12.49 -10.36 1.56
C ALA A 186 13.96 -9.97 1.38
N THR A 187 14.32 -9.57 0.16
CA THR A 187 15.60 -8.91 -0.14
C THR A 187 15.36 -7.71 -1.04
N ILE A 188 16.27 -6.75 -1.04
CA ILE A 188 16.41 -5.77 -2.13
C ILE A 188 17.62 -6.12 -2.98
N LEU A 189 17.56 -5.73 -4.24
CA LEU A 189 18.65 -5.88 -5.18
C LEU A 189 19.49 -4.59 -5.24
N GLU A 190 20.72 -4.67 -4.74
CA GLU A 190 21.69 -3.56 -4.81
C GLU A 190 22.97 -4.05 -5.50
N SER A 191 23.33 -3.43 -6.64
CA SER A 191 24.53 -3.80 -7.40
C SER A 191 24.65 -5.32 -7.66
N LYS A 192 23.54 -5.94 -8.09
CA LYS A 192 23.40 -7.40 -8.32
C LYS A 192 23.63 -8.29 -7.09
N LYS A 193 23.47 -7.72 -5.89
CA LYS A 193 23.53 -8.45 -4.63
C LYS A 193 22.21 -8.33 -3.90
N HIS A 194 21.75 -9.44 -3.37
CA HIS A 194 20.56 -9.49 -2.53
C HIS A 194 20.91 -9.08 -1.10
N ILE A 195 20.35 -7.96 -0.66
CA ILE A 195 20.46 -7.46 0.71
C ILE A 195 19.19 -7.87 1.47
N PRO A 196 19.27 -8.71 2.50
CA PRO A 196 18.11 -9.14 3.27
C PRO A 196 17.40 -7.98 3.97
N LEU A 197 16.08 -8.05 4.01
CA LEU A 197 15.23 -7.08 4.69
C LEU A 197 14.36 -7.76 5.76
N PRO A 198 13.98 -7.02 6.81
CA PRO A 198 12.88 -7.44 7.66
C PRO A 198 11.63 -7.74 6.83
N CYS A 199 10.95 -8.83 7.14
CA CYS A 199 9.75 -9.27 6.43
C CYS A 199 8.76 -9.81 7.44
N GLN A 200 7.51 -9.36 7.33
CA GLN A 200 6.40 -9.87 8.11
C GLN A 200 5.31 -10.37 7.17
N VAL A 201 5.06 -11.67 7.20
CA VAL A 201 4.00 -12.31 6.44
C VAL A 201 2.73 -12.33 7.28
N TYR A 202 1.59 -12.04 6.67
CA TYR A 202 0.30 -12.05 7.35
C TYR A 202 -0.84 -12.31 6.37
N GLU A 203 -2.03 -12.65 6.90
CA GLU A 203 -3.23 -12.92 6.10
C GLU A 203 -2.99 -13.98 5.01
N VAL A 204 -2.46 -15.13 5.42
CA VAL A 204 -2.26 -16.29 4.54
C VAL A 204 -3.59 -17.05 4.38
N GLU A 205 -3.94 -17.33 3.14
CA GLU A 205 -5.19 -17.96 2.74
C GLU A 205 -4.93 -18.95 1.60
N ASP A 206 -5.35 -20.20 1.80
CA ASP A 206 -5.43 -21.18 0.71
C ASP A 206 -6.66 -20.85 -0.15
N ILE A 207 -6.46 -20.38 -1.39
CA ILE A 207 -7.56 -20.07 -2.31
C ILE A 207 -8.17 -21.37 -2.85
N ASN A 208 -7.30 -22.30 -3.25
CA ASN A 208 -7.66 -23.64 -3.70
C ASN A 208 -6.43 -24.57 -3.59
N GLU A 209 -6.52 -25.80 -4.10
CA GLU A 209 -5.42 -26.78 -4.04
C GLU A 209 -4.13 -26.32 -4.75
N ALA A 210 -4.24 -25.40 -5.70
CA ALA A 210 -3.13 -24.93 -6.54
C ALA A 210 -2.61 -23.53 -6.17
N LEU A 211 -3.42 -22.68 -5.52
CA LEU A 211 -3.11 -21.27 -5.28
C LEU A 211 -3.16 -20.89 -3.79
N VAL A 212 -2.19 -20.09 -3.38
CA VAL A 212 -2.13 -19.46 -2.06
C VAL A 212 -2.11 -17.93 -2.22
N ARG A 213 -2.79 -17.24 -1.31
CA ARG A 213 -2.69 -15.79 -1.13
C ARG A 213 -1.99 -15.49 0.18
N PHE A 214 -1.12 -14.50 0.19
CA PHE A 214 -0.55 -13.95 1.41
C PHE A 214 -0.19 -12.48 1.23
N ARG A 215 0.00 -11.79 2.35
CA ARG A 215 0.57 -10.45 2.38
C ARG A 215 1.94 -10.45 3.01
N ALA A 216 2.82 -9.59 2.52
CA ALA A 216 4.16 -9.37 3.08
C ALA A 216 4.39 -7.87 3.28
N ALA A 217 4.73 -7.48 4.51
CA ALA A 217 5.15 -6.12 4.83
C ALA A 217 6.67 -6.04 4.95
N VAL A 218 7.27 -5.08 4.26
CA VAL A 218 8.73 -4.88 4.21
C VAL A 218 9.05 -3.39 4.42
N PRO A 219 10.00 -3.03 5.30
CA PRO A 219 10.47 -1.66 5.43
C PRO A 219 11.45 -1.32 4.30
N ILE A 220 11.18 -0.22 3.59
CA ILE A 220 11.95 0.24 2.44
C ILE A 220 12.52 1.64 2.70
N THR A 221 13.80 1.82 2.35
CA THR A 221 14.51 3.11 2.39
C THR A 221 14.95 3.44 0.97
N LEU A 222 14.59 4.63 0.50
CA LEU A 222 14.89 5.10 -0.86
C LEU A 222 15.26 6.58 -0.84
N PRO A 223 16.23 7.03 -1.66
CA PRO A 223 16.40 8.46 -1.90
C PRO A 223 15.15 9.03 -2.62
N ALA A 224 15.00 10.35 -2.60
CA ALA A 224 13.96 11.04 -3.36
C ALA A 224 14.07 10.68 -4.86
N GLY A 225 12.95 10.31 -5.48
CA GLY A 225 12.94 9.86 -6.88
C GLY A 225 13.60 8.49 -7.12
N GLY A 226 14.02 7.78 -6.07
CA GLY A 226 14.71 6.51 -6.16
C GLY A 226 13.79 5.32 -6.45
N SER A 227 14.38 4.21 -6.87
CA SER A 227 13.68 2.93 -7.04
C SER A 227 14.56 1.76 -6.62
N THR A 228 13.92 0.66 -6.21
CA THR A 228 14.59 -0.62 -5.94
C THR A 228 13.72 -1.78 -6.39
N ILE A 229 14.28 -2.99 -6.42
CA ILE A 229 13.55 -4.22 -6.68
C ILE A 229 13.53 -5.03 -5.40
N VAL A 230 12.35 -5.28 -4.88
CA VAL A 230 12.11 -6.12 -3.69
C VAL A 230 11.76 -7.50 -4.16
N PHE A 231 12.50 -8.51 -3.74
CA PHE A 231 12.19 -9.91 -4.00
C PHE A 231 11.66 -10.57 -2.74
N LEU A 232 10.58 -11.33 -2.89
CA LEU A 232 10.11 -12.29 -1.91
C LEU A 232 10.57 -13.69 -2.33
N TRP A 233 11.24 -14.39 -1.42
CA TRP A 233 11.84 -15.70 -1.65
C TRP A 233 11.18 -16.75 -0.78
N ASN A 234 11.00 -17.95 -1.32
CA ASN A 234 10.74 -19.13 -0.52
C ASN A 234 12.07 -19.64 0.05
N CYS A 235 12.24 -19.57 1.36
CA CYS A 235 13.46 -19.95 2.07
C CYS A 235 13.22 -21.11 3.03
N ARG A 236 14.29 -21.57 3.68
CA ARG A 236 14.16 -22.53 4.78
C ARG A 236 13.38 -21.89 5.94
N PRO A 237 12.57 -22.66 6.68
CA PRO A 237 11.83 -22.14 7.84
C PRO A 237 12.71 -21.48 8.91
N ASP A 238 13.96 -21.93 9.05
CA ASP A 238 14.94 -21.45 10.04
C ASP A 238 15.77 -20.26 9.53
N GLU A 239 15.56 -19.81 8.29
CA GLU A 239 16.23 -18.63 7.75
C GLU A 239 15.87 -17.40 8.58
N LYS A 240 16.88 -16.72 9.12
CA LYS A 240 16.66 -15.59 10.01
C LYS A 240 16.31 -14.34 9.21
N THR A 241 15.22 -13.70 9.59
CA THR A 241 14.91 -12.35 9.14
C THR A 241 15.81 -11.34 9.89
N PRO A 242 16.37 -10.33 9.20
CA PRO A 242 17.07 -9.24 9.87
C PRO A 242 16.21 -8.60 10.96
N ASP A 243 16.86 -8.16 12.04
CA ASP A 243 16.18 -7.42 13.10
C ASP A 243 15.67 -6.07 12.57
N ASN A 244 14.45 -5.69 12.98
CA ASN A 244 13.85 -4.42 12.62
C ASN A 244 13.77 -3.42 13.79
N GLY A 245 14.51 -3.68 14.86
CA GLY A 245 14.48 -2.86 16.06
C GLY A 245 13.30 -3.21 16.97
N LEU A 246 13.09 -2.38 17.99
CA LEU A 246 12.10 -2.66 19.01
C LEU A 246 10.69 -2.41 18.47
N LEU A 247 9.85 -3.45 18.47
CA LEU A 247 8.40 -3.31 18.42
C LEU A 247 7.78 -4.43 19.25
N LYS A 248 7.11 -4.07 20.34
CA LYS A 248 6.54 -5.04 21.28
C LYS A 248 5.15 -4.64 21.69
N MET A 249 4.32 -5.65 21.94
CA MET A 249 3.03 -5.49 22.59
C MET A 249 2.94 -6.45 23.78
N PHE A 250 2.52 -5.95 24.93
CA PHE A 250 2.36 -6.73 26.15
C PHE A 250 1.23 -6.18 27.02
N SER A 251 0.69 -7.02 27.90
CA SER A 251 -0.35 -6.61 28.84
C SER A 251 0.27 -6.09 30.14
N SER A 252 -0.23 -4.95 30.62
CA SER A 252 -0.06 -4.40 31.96
C SER A 252 -1.34 -4.65 32.78
N THR A 253 -1.32 -4.32 34.08
CA THR A 253 -2.46 -4.46 35.00
C THR A 253 -3.72 -3.76 34.50
N ASP A 254 -3.59 -2.63 33.81
CA ASP A 254 -4.68 -1.72 33.45
C ASP A 254 -4.67 -1.26 31.98
N ALA A 255 -3.79 -1.83 31.15
CA ALA A 255 -3.63 -1.45 29.74
C ALA A 255 -2.96 -2.57 28.92
N VAL A 256 -3.19 -2.56 27.61
CA VAL A 256 -2.27 -3.19 26.66
C VAL A 256 -1.27 -2.11 26.23
N VAL A 257 0.03 -2.40 26.30
CA VAL A 257 1.09 -1.45 25.95
C VAL A 257 1.74 -1.87 24.64
N VAL A 258 1.92 -0.90 23.74
CA VAL A 258 2.69 -1.07 22.49
C VAL A 258 3.86 -0.09 22.52
N GLU A 259 5.07 -0.61 22.36
CA GLU A 259 6.30 0.18 22.47
C GLU A 259 7.23 -0.05 21.29
N ASN A 260 7.89 1.02 20.86
CA ASN A 260 9.02 1.00 19.93
C ASN A 260 10.08 2.02 20.36
N ASP A 261 11.10 2.25 19.54
CA ASP A 261 12.18 3.20 19.84
C ASP A 261 11.72 4.68 19.93
N SER A 262 10.51 5.00 19.49
CA SER A 262 9.95 6.36 19.44
C SER A 262 8.88 6.62 20.51
N TYR A 263 8.12 5.60 20.92
CA TYR A 263 6.99 5.77 21.83
C TYR A 263 6.73 4.58 22.75
N SER A 264 5.97 4.87 23.82
CA SER A 264 5.20 3.89 24.58
C SER A 264 3.73 4.32 24.59
N ILE A 265 2.87 3.52 23.98
CA ILE A 265 1.43 3.81 23.82
C ILE A 265 0.63 2.79 24.61
N ARG A 266 -0.36 3.29 25.35
CA ARG A 266 -1.26 2.47 26.15
C ARG A 266 -2.63 2.41 25.48
N LEU A 267 -3.20 1.22 25.42
CA LEU A 267 -4.52 0.93 24.87
C LEU A 267 -5.44 0.44 25.99
N SER A 268 -6.70 0.85 25.92
CA SER A 268 -7.73 0.43 26.88
C SER A 268 -7.88 -1.09 26.85
N PRO A 269 -7.81 -1.79 28.00
CA PRO A 269 -8.06 -3.22 28.04
C PRO A 269 -9.53 -3.55 27.77
N HIS A 270 -10.42 -2.55 27.89
CA HIS A 270 -11.86 -2.71 27.68
C HIS A 270 -12.28 -2.49 26.23
N SER A 271 -11.81 -1.43 25.58
CA SER A 271 -12.26 -1.05 24.23
C SER A 271 -11.18 -1.16 23.15
N GLY A 272 -9.92 -1.35 23.54
CA GLY A 272 -8.77 -1.29 22.64
C GLY A 272 -8.44 0.12 22.14
N GLN A 273 -9.17 1.16 22.58
CA GLN A 273 -8.91 2.54 22.17
C GLN A 273 -7.62 3.10 22.76
N MET A 274 -6.97 4.00 22.02
CA MET A 274 -5.72 4.63 22.44
C MET A 274 -5.93 5.53 23.67
N MET A 275 -5.25 5.20 24.76
CA MET A 275 -5.29 5.90 26.03
C MET A 275 -4.27 7.02 26.08
N THR A 276 -2.99 6.68 26.17
CA THR A 276 -1.93 7.67 26.35
C THR A 276 -0.78 7.36 25.43
N TRP A 277 -0.05 8.41 25.08
CA TRP A 277 1.10 8.34 24.19
C TRP A 277 2.29 9.02 24.85
N ARG A 278 3.27 8.22 25.28
CA ARG A 278 4.57 8.72 25.71
C ARG A 278 5.48 8.85 24.49
N ASP A 279 5.83 10.07 24.12
CA ASP A 279 6.90 10.33 23.15
C ASP A 279 8.24 10.27 23.87
N LEU A 280 9.07 9.28 23.50
CA LEU A 280 10.35 9.02 24.14
C LEU A 280 11.41 10.05 23.74
N LYS A 281 11.37 10.55 22.50
CA LYS A 281 12.33 11.55 22.01
C LYS A 281 12.16 12.88 22.76
N ARG A 282 10.91 13.30 22.96
CA ARG A 282 10.57 14.61 23.55
C ARG A 282 10.31 14.54 25.05
N ASN A 283 10.20 13.33 25.60
CA ASN A 283 9.80 13.06 26.98
C ASN A 283 8.46 13.74 27.34
N VAL A 284 7.49 13.66 26.43
CA VAL A 284 6.14 14.25 26.59
C VAL A 284 5.11 13.13 26.73
N LEU A 285 4.17 13.29 27.66
CA LEU A 285 2.96 12.46 27.71
C LEU A 285 1.83 13.22 27.02
N PHE A 286 1.39 12.72 25.87
CA PHE A 286 0.11 13.12 25.30
C PHE A 286 -0.97 12.25 25.94
N ASP A 287 -1.71 12.86 26.87
CA ASP A 287 -2.83 12.24 27.55
C ASP A 287 -4.04 13.17 27.58
N TYR A 288 -5.11 12.63 28.15
CA TYR A 288 -6.32 13.36 28.48
C TYR A 288 -6.55 13.30 30.00
N GLN A 289 -6.53 14.46 30.66
CA GLN A 289 -6.76 14.59 32.09
C GLN A 289 -8.04 15.37 32.38
N ASP A 290 -9.06 14.67 32.86
CA ASP A 290 -10.31 15.28 33.32
C ASP A 290 -10.19 15.64 34.82
N PRO A 291 -10.52 16.88 35.22
CA PRO A 291 -10.44 17.34 36.62
C PRO A 291 -11.40 16.59 37.55
N ARG A 292 -12.36 15.83 37.01
CA ARG A 292 -13.25 14.94 37.77
C ARG A 292 -12.56 13.67 38.30
N LYS A 293 -11.23 13.60 38.25
CA LYS A 293 -10.38 12.49 38.73
C LYS A 293 -10.81 11.14 38.15
N MET A 294 -10.72 11.03 36.83
CA MET A 294 -10.93 9.77 36.16
C MET A 294 -9.85 8.75 36.53
N GLU A 295 -10.27 7.49 36.64
CA GLU A 295 -9.36 6.34 36.61
C GLU A 295 -8.48 6.37 35.36
N GLU A 296 -7.30 5.79 35.46
CA GLU A 296 -6.30 5.85 34.39
C GLU A 296 -6.81 5.23 33.08
N SER A 297 -7.56 4.12 33.17
CA SER A 297 -8.23 3.43 32.05
C SER A 297 -9.24 4.29 31.29
N ALA A 298 -9.72 5.39 31.88
CA ALA A 298 -10.66 6.33 31.27
C ALA A 298 -9.97 7.53 30.58
N ARG A 299 -8.64 7.63 30.65
CA ARG A 299 -7.84 8.66 29.97
C ARG A 299 -7.65 8.33 28.48
N VAL A 300 -8.76 8.17 27.75
CA VAL A 300 -8.77 7.83 26.32
C VAL A 300 -8.60 9.08 25.45
N ILE A 301 -7.53 9.10 24.63
CA ILE A 301 -7.24 10.20 23.71
C ILE A 301 -7.93 10.00 22.35
N ASN A 302 -8.10 8.76 21.84
CA ASN A 302 -8.89 8.52 20.63
C ASN A 302 -10.29 8.02 21.00
N ARG A 303 -11.25 8.95 21.00
CA ARG A 303 -12.63 8.69 21.43
C ARG A 303 -13.56 8.32 20.27
N THR A 304 -13.23 8.78 19.06
CA THR A 304 -14.00 8.56 17.85
C THR A 304 -13.73 7.19 17.24
N PRO A 305 -14.65 6.65 16.40
CA PRO A 305 -15.91 7.23 15.94
C PRO A 305 -16.96 7.36 17.05
N ASP A 306 -17.86 8.33 16.91
CA ASP A 306 -18.94 8.55 17.87
C ASP A 306 -20.24 9.06 17.23
N VAL A 307 -21.34 8.75 17.91
CA VAL A 307 -22.71 9.09 17.49
C VAL A 307 -23.51 9.59 18.68
N TYR A 308 -24.32 10.62 18.45
CA TYR A 308 -25.28 11.11 19.43
C TYR A 308 -26.70 11.10 18.89
N ARG A 309 -27.62 10.56 19.70
CA ARG A 309 -29.05 10.53 19.45
C ARG A 309 -29.79 10.95 20.73
N VAL A 310 -30.85 11.73 20.57
CA VAL A 310 -31.73 12.13 21.68
C VAL A 310 -32.32 10.90 22.38
N GLY A 311 -32.29 10.90 23.72
CA GLY A 311 -32.83 9.82 24.54
C GLY A 311 -31.89 8.63 24.73
N LYS A 312 -30.66 8.70 24.20
CA LYS A 312 -29.59 7.72 24.43
C LYS A 312 -28.32 8.42 24.92
N PRO A 313 -27.46 7.73 25.69
CA PRO A 313 -26.11 8.22 25.95
C PRO A 313 -25.35 8.46 24.64
N TRP A 314 -24.40 9.39 24.67
CA TRP A 314 -23.47 9.58 23.56
C TRP A 314 -22.62 8.31 23.41
N SER A 315 -22.68 7.68 22.24
CA SER A 315 -21.98 6.43 21.98
C SER A 315 -20.65 6.70 21.33
N HIS A 316 -19.57 6.21 21.92
CA HIS A 316 -18.20 6.28 21.41
C HIS A 316 -17.65 4.87 21.22
N ALA A 317 -16.64 4.71 20.36
CA ALA A 317 -15.89 3.46 20.29
C ALA A 317 -15.15 3.13 21.60
N LEU A 318 -14.84 4.14 22.44
CA LEU A 318 -14.23 3.93 23.75
C LEU A 318 -15.16 3.24 24.76
N ASP A 319 -16.48 3.36 24.57
CA ASP A 319 -17.47 2.86 25.52
C ASP A 319 -17.63 1.33 25.43
N TRP A 320 -17.02 0.70 24.42
CA TRP A 320 -16.97 -0.75 24.29
C TRP A 320 -16.41 -1.41 25.54
N GLN A 321 -17.10 -2.46 25.96
CA GLN A 321 -16.64 -3.40 26.97
C GLN A 321 -16.18 -4.70 26.33
N ALA A 322 -15.33 -5.44 27.04
CA ALA A 322 -14.90 -6.76 26.60
C ALA A 322 -16.11 -7.66 26.29
N GLY A 323 -16.11 -8.29 25.12
CA GLY A 323 -17.22 -9.13 24.62
C GLY A 323 -18.31 -8.39 23.84
N GLN A 324 -18.25 -7.06 23.70
CA GLN A 324 -19.19 -6.29 22.87
C GLN A 324 -18.73 -6.09 21.42
N TYR A 325 -17.50 -6.52 21.10
CA TYR A 325 -16.88 -6.38 19.79
C TYR A 325 -16.08 -7.64 19.46
N GLU A 326 -15.83 -7.81 18.18
CA GLU A 326 -14.87 -8.75 17.64
C GLU A 326 -13.48 -8.11 17.55
N GLN A 327 -12.44 -8.93 17.68
CA GLN A 327 -11.07 -8.45 17.66
C GLN A 327 -10.11 -9.36 16.90
N LYS A 328 -9.14 -8.72 16.24
CA LYS A 328 -7.99 -9.38 15.61
C LYS A 328 -6.74 -8.55 15.93
N ASN A 329 -5.64 -9.21 16.25
CA ASN A 329 -4.33 -8.58 16.33
C ASN A 329 -3.42 -9.26 15.30
N ILE A 330 -2.68 -8.46 14.54
CA ILE A 330 -1.58 -8.93 13.68
C ILE A 330 -0.30 -8.46 14.34
N ILE A 331 0.57 -9.39 14.72
CA ILE A 331 1.76 -9.09 15.52
C ILE A 331 2.98 -9.62 14.77
N GLY A 332 3.94 -8.76 14.51
CA GLY A 332 5.22 -9.15 13.97
C GLY A 332 6.28 -8.05 14.08
N PRO A 333 7.47 -8.28 13.52
CA PRO A 333 8.63 -7.40 13.70
C PRO A 333 8.57 -6.11 12.87
N VAL A 334 7.69 -6.03 11.86
CA VAL A 334 7.57 -4.85 11.00
C VAL A 334 6.49 -3.92 11.52
N PHE A 335 5.34 -4.49 11.88
CA PHE A 335 4.23 -3.76 12.46
C PHE A 335 3.41 -4.61 13.44
N ILE A 336 2.72 -3.93 14.34
CA ILE A 336 1.64 -4.47 15.16
C ILE A 336 0.36 -3.75 14.75
N GLU A 337 -0.68 -4.50 14.43
CA GLU A 337 -1.98 -3.96 14.09
C GLU A 337 -3.04 -4.52 15.03
N THR A 338 -3.80 -3.64 15.67
CA THR A 338 -4.98 -4.01 16.48
C THR A 338 -6.23 -3.60 15.72
N ILE A 339 -7.19 -4.53 15.59
CA ILE A 339 -8.44 -4.32 14.85
C ILE A 339 -9.59 -4.68 15.79
N ARG A 340 -10.56 -3.78 15.92
CA ARG A 340 -11.78 -3.96 16.73
C ARG A 340 -12.99 -3.57 15.89
N TRP A 341 -14.05 -4.38 15.90
CA TRP A 341 -15.27 -4.06 15.18
C TRP A 341 -16.52 -4.63 15.84
N GLY A 342 -17.64 -3.93 15.72
CA GLY A 342 -18.90 -4.34 16.34
C GLY A 342 -19.96 -3.25 16.28
N LYS A 343 -21.03 -3.44 17.05
CA LYS A 343 -22.10 -2.44 17.21
C LYS A 343 -21.64 -1.30 18.11
N MET A 344 -22.10 -0.08 17.85
CA MET A 344 -21.88 1.05 18.76
C MET A 344 -22.60 0.79 20.10
N PRO A 345 -21.92 0.91 21.26
CA PRO A 345 -22.45 0.45 22.56
C PRO A 345 -23.86 0.91 22.95
N PHE A 346 -24.21 2.16 22.65
CA PHE A 346 -25.50 2.74 23.07
C PHE A 346 -26.48 3.00 21.92
N ILE A 347 -26.03 2.80 20.67
CA ILE A 347 -26.78 3.11 19.45
C ILE A 347 -26.53 1.98 18.44
N ASP A 348 -27.25 0.86 18.60
CA ASP A 348 -27.08 -0.39 17.82
C ASP A 348 -27.51 -0.28 16.35
N GLU A 349 -28.12 0.85 15.98
CA GLU A 349 -28.34 1.26 14.59
C GLU A 349 -27.04 1.57 13.85
N PHE A 350 -25.91 1.73 14.55
CA PHE A 350 -24.60 1.86 13.95
C PHE A 350 -23.67 0.70 14.31
N SER A 351 -22.81 0.36 13.37
CA SER A 351 -21.63 -0.46 13.60
C SER A 351 -20.37 0.35 13.31
N CYS A 352 -19.26 0.00 13.94
CA CYS A 352 -17.99 0.62 13.66
C CYS A 352 -16.82 -0.36 13.68
N ASN A 353 -15.74 0.05 13.02
CA ASN A 353 -14.45 -0.62 13.01
C ASN A 353 -13.38 0.42 13.38
N VAL A 354 -12.45 0.06 14.25
CA VAL A 354 -11.26 0.87 14.57
C VAL A 354 -10.04 -0.02 14.47
N ARG A 355 -9.04 0.46 13.74
CA ARG A 355 -7.76 -0.18 13.51
C ARG A 355 -6.63 0.77 13.85
N TYR A 356 -5.65 0.28 14.61
CA TYR A 356 -4.40 0.99 14.89
C TYR A 356 -3.24 0.18 14.32
N ARG A 357 -2.37 0.81 13.54
CA ARG A 357 -1.13 0.21 13.03
C ARG A 357 0.08 0.95 13.61
N PHE A 358 0.83 0.22 14.42
CA PHE A 358 2.07 0.59 15.08
C PHE A 358 3.23 0.02 14.28
N MET A 359 4.23 0.83 13.94
CA MET A 359 5.31 0.41 13.03
C MET A 359 6.67 0.49 13.73
N ALA A 360 7.54 -0.47 13.48
CA ALA A 360 8.90 -0.45 14.01
C ALA A 360 9.67 0.75 13.41
N LYS A 361 10.50 1.42 14.21
CA LYS A 361 11.32 2.59 13.82
C LYS A 361 10.54 3.79 13.22
N ARG A 362 9.23 3.85 13.44
CA ARG A 362 8.36 4.95 13.00
C ARG A 362 7.71 5.62 14.20
N GLN A 363 7.57 6.95 14.12
CA GLN A 363 6.95 7.72 15.20
C GLN A 363 5.45 7.90 15.00
N GLU A 364 4.91 7.65 13.82
CA GLU A 364 3.49 7.77 13.57
C GLU A 364 2.72 6.49 13.94
N VAL A 365 1.44 6.68 14.27
CA VAL A 365 0.46 5.58 14.33
C VAL A 365 -0.60 5.86 13.27
N VAL A 366 -0.81 4.91 12.38
CA VAL A 366 -1.87 4.97 11.38
C VAL A 366 -3.16 4.43 11.99
N ILE A 367 -4.24 5.15 11.76
CA ILE A 367 -5.56 4.86 12.31
C ILE A 367 -6.53 4.74 11.16
N THR A 368 -7.19 3.60 11.05
CA THR A 368 -8.33 3.44 10.16
C THR A 368 -9.58 3.28 10.99
N SER A 369 -10.63 3.99 10.64
CA SER A 369 -11.93 3.84 11.28
C SER A 369 -13.05 3.92 10.27
N ALA A 370 -14.08 3.10 10.47
CA ALA A 370 -15.30 3.12 9.68
C ALA A 370 -16.49 3.13 10.62
N LEU A 371 -17.51 3.90 10.27
CA LEU A 371 -18.79 3.96 10.97
C LEU A 371 -19.91 3.81 9.95
N SER A 372 -20.76 2.82 10.15
CA SER A 372 -21.81 2.40 9.22
C SER A 372 -23.18 2.53 9.89
N ALA A 373 -24.12 3.21 9.22
CA ALA A 373 -25.51 3.25 9.64
C ALA A 373 -26.21 1.98 9.12
N ASP A 374 -26.49 1.02 10.00
CA ASP A 374 -27.13 -0.24 9.65
C ASP A 374 -28.66 -0.10 9.53
N LYS A 375 -29.22 0.93 10.17
CA LYS A 375 -30.65 1.27 10.13
C LYS A 375 -30.85 2.78 10.00
N ASP A 376 -31.99 3.18 9.47
CA ASP A 376 -32.43 4.56 9.49
C ASP A 376 -32.55 5.07 10.93
N VAL A 377 -31.90 6.20 11.23
CA VAL A 377 -31.81 6.70 12.61
C VAL A 377 -31.69 8.22 12.63
N LYS A 378 -32.39 8.85 13.59
CA LYS A 378 -32.28 10.29 13.82
C LYS A 378 -31.16 10.57 14.80
N VAL A 379 -30.15 11.33 14.37
CA VAL A 379 -28.97 11.68 15.16
C VAL A 379 -28.80 13.19 15.22
N MET A 380 -28.00 13.65 16.17
CA MET A 380 -27.59 15.04 16.31
C MET A 380 -26.07 15.21 16.26
N GLY A 381 -25.32 14.11 16.37
CA GLY A 381 -23.87 14.06 16.21
C GLY A 381 -23.51 12.81 15.42
N LEU A 382 -22.72 12.97 14.36
CA LEU A 382 -22.05 11.91 13.63
C LEU A 382 -20.61 12.36 13.39
N ARG A 383 -19.69 11.86 14.20
CA ARG A 383 -18.32 12.37 14.25
C ARG A 383 -17.30 11.25 14.12
N ASN A 384 -16.19 11.58 13.46
CA ASN A 384 -15.03 10.74 13.39
C ASN A 384 -13.76 11.61 13.36
N GLY A 385 -12.60 10.99 13.29
CA GLY A 385 -11.38 11.72 12.96
C GLY A 385 -10.79 12.57 14.06
N GLY A 386 -11.06 12.22 15.31
CA GLY A 386 -10.76 13.08 16.44
C GLY A 386 -9.73 12.51 17.42
N VAL A 387 -8.98 13.43 18.03
CA VAL A 387 -8.16 13.17 19.21
C VAL A 387 -8.57 14.14 20.31
N SER A 388 -8.57 13.68 21.56
CA SER A 388 -8.87 14.43 22.78
C SER A 388 -7.64 14.45 23.66
N LEU A 389 -7.18 15.63 24.08
CA LEU A 389 -5.95 15.81 24.83
C LEU A 389 -6.15 16.83 25.95
N THR A 390 -5.19 16.88 26.88
CA THR A 390 -5.14 17.89 27.94
C THR A 390 -4.77 19.26 27.35
N PRO A 391 -5.59 20.33 27.52
CA PRO A 391 -5.33 21.66 26.93
C PRO A 391 -3.96 22.25 27.28
N SER A 392 -3.46 22.04 28.51
CA SER A 392 -2.18 22.58 28.97
C SER A 392 -0.95 22.00 28.26
N LEU A 393 -1.12 20.98 27.41
CA LEU A 393 -0.07 20.48 26.52
C LEU A 393 0.20 21.44 25.37
N PHE A 394 -0.72 22.37 25.07
CA PHE A 394 -0.66 23.19 23.87
C PHE A 394 -0.92 24.66 24.17
N THR A 395 -0.29 25.51 23.36
CA THR A 395 -0.50 26.96 23.35
C THR A 395 -1.26 27.42 22.11
N HIS A 396 -1.12 26.68 21.01
CA HIS A 396 -1.69 27.03 19.71
C HIS A 396 -2.18 25.77 18.98
N ALA A 397 -3.11 25.98 18.05
CA ALA A 397 -3.47 25.07 16.98
C ALA A 397 -3.11 25.71 15.63
N ALA A 398 -2.80 24.90 14.63
CA ALA A 398 -2.54 25.36 13.27
C ALA A 398 -3.06 24.38 12.21
N TRP A 399 -3.44 24.89 11.05
CA TRP A 399 -3.87 24.12 9.89
C TRP A 399 -3.77 24.96 8.62
N PRO A 400 -3.63 24.35 7.43
CA PRO A 400 -3.57 25.10 6.19
C PRO A 400 -4.96 25.57 5.77
N LEU A 401 -5.00 26.74 5.17
CA LEU A 401 -6.14 27.33 4.51
C LEU A 401 -6.17 26.94 3.03
N GLN A 402 -7.32 27.11 2.39
CA GLN A 402 -7.49 26.76 0.97
C GLN A 402 -6.61 27.60 0.02
N ASN A 403 -6.12 28.76 0.48
CA ASN A 403 -5.21 29.62 -0.28
C ASN A 403 -3.73 29.26 -0.11
N GLY A 404 -3.40 28.21 0.66
CA GLY A 404 -2.03 27.78 0.95
C GLY A 404 -1.51 28.25 2.31
N ASP A 405 -1.95 29.41 2.79
CA ASP A 405 -1.46 29.98 4.06
C ASP A 405 -1.77 29.06 5.26
N VAL A 406 -0.91 29.09 6.27
CA VAL A 406 -1.18 28.40 7.54
C VAL A 406 -1.90 29.33 8.51
N LYS A 407 -3.09 28.91 8.95
CA LYS A 407 -3.80 29.56 10.05
C LYS A 407 -3.19 29.11 11.38
N ILE A 408 -2.90 30.09 12.24
CA ILE A 408 -2.46 29.86 13.62
C ILE A 408 -3.55 30.41 14.56
N LEU A 409 -3.96 29.59 15.53
CA LEU A 409 -5.01 29.91 16.49
C LEU A 409 -4.50 29.66 17.92
N PRO A 410 -4.36 30.70 18.75
CA PRO A 410 -4.17 30.55 20.20
C PRO A 410 -5.28 29.66 20.82
N ILE A 411 -4.91 28.74 21.71
CA ILE A 411 -5.85 27.73 22.27
C ILE A 411 -6.96 28.36 23.13
N ASP A 412 -6.73 29.51 23.74
CA ASP A 412 -7.75 30.29 24.46
C ASP A 412 -8.87 30.77 23.53
N LEU A 413 -8.57 31.06 22.26
CA LEU A 413 -9.56 31.39 21.23
C LEU A 413 -10.29 30.16 20.66
N ALA A 414 -9.86 28.94 21.02
CA ALA A 414 -10.56 27.70 20.71
C ALA A 414 -11.57 27.30 21.80
N LEU A 415 -11.79 28.14 22.83
CA LEU A 415 -12.77 27.86 23.88
C LEU A 415 -14.18 27.75 23.30
N GLY A 416 -14.66 26.51 23.24
CA GLY A 416 -16.03 26.17 22.89
C GLY A 416 -16.96 26.44 24.06
N ASN A 417 -18.18 26.82 23.74
CA ASN A 417 -19.28 26.82 24.69
C ASN A 417 -20.15 25.57 24.45
N ASP A 418 -21.28 25.48 25.15
CA ASP A 418 -22.24 24.42 24.92
C ASP A 418 -22.67 24.36 23.44
N THR A 419 -22.68 25.46 22.69
CA THR A 419 -23.05 25.48 21.25
C THR A 419 -21.98 24.97 20.26
N GLY A 420 -20.87 24.43 20.78
CA GLY A 420 -19.78 23.85 20.01
C GLY A 420 -18.56 24.76 19.87
N ALA A 421 -17.69 24.44 18.91
CA ALA A 421 -16.47 25.20 18.68
C ALA A 421 -16.74 26.63 18.20
N PRO A 422 -15.94 27.62 18.62
CA PRO A 422 -16.06 29.00 18.16
C PRO A 422 -15.79 29.07 16.64
N ALA A 423 -16.37 30.06 15.97
CA ALA A 423 -16.28 30.18 14.51
C ALA A 423 -14.82 30.21 14.00
N ALA A 424 -13.93 30.86 14.74
CA ALA A 424 -12.51 30.95 14.41
C ALA A 424 -11.78 29.59 14.45
N ALA A 425 -12.31 28.60 15.17
CA ALA A 425 -11.69 27.28 15.33
C ALA A 425 -12.29 26.20 14.41
N ARG A 426 -13.15 26.61 13.47
CA ARG A 426 -13.76 25.74 12.46
C ARG A 426 -12.94 25.77 11.17
N MET A 427 -12.95 24.64 10.46
CA MET A 427 -12.22 24.45 9.21
C MET A 427 -12.97 23.46 8.29
N PRO A 428 -12.66 23.45 6.97
CA PRO A 428 -13.20 22.46 6.04
C PRO A 428 -12.88 21.02 6.47
N THR A 429 -13.77 20.08 6.16
CA THR A 429 -13.58 18.67 6.57
C THR A 429 -12.43 17.96 5.86
N ASP A 430 -12.03 18.48 4.70
CA ASP A 430 -10.91 18.03 3.88
C ASP A 430 -9.59 18.70 4.30
N THR A 431 -9.55 19.39 5.44
CA THR A 431 -8.30 19.93 5.99
C THR A 431 -7.27 18.81 6.13
N PRO A 432 -6.10 18.92 5.45
CA PRO A 432 -5.15 17.82 5.30
C PRO A 432 -4.47 17.45 6.61
N TRP A 433 -4.15 18.45 7.43
CA TRP A 433 -3.53 18.24 8.74
C TRP A 433 -3.95 19.32 9.74
N ILE A 434 -3.96 18.94 11.02
CA ILE A 434 -4.18 19.83 12.16
C ILE A 434 -3.02 19.62 13.12
N ALA A 435 -2.32 20.69 13.50
CA ALA A 435 -1.21 20.66 14.43
C ALA A 435 -1.61 21.34 15.75
N LEU A 436 -1.51 20.62 16.87
CA LEU A 436 -1.59 21.20 18.22
C LEU A 436 -0.17 21.32 18.76
N TYR A 437 0.27 22.50 19.22
CA TYR A 437 1.67 22.68 19.60
C TYR A 437 1.89 23.65 20.77
N HIS A 438 3.03 23.46 21.43
CA HIS A 438 3.53 24.35 22.47
C HIS A 438 4.66 25.21 21.92
N ALA A 439 4.41 26.51 21.74
CA ALA A 439 5.34 27.43 21.10
C ALA A 439 6.66 27.55 21.86
N ASP A 440 6.63 27.61 23.20
CA ASP A 440 7.85 27.76 24.01
C ASP A 440 8.62 26.45 24.19
N LYS A 441 7.91 25.33 24.38
CA LYS A 441 8.52 24.00 24.58
C LYS A 441 8.90 23.29 23.27
N LYS A 442 8.60 23.89 22.12
CA LYS A 442 9.01 23.47 20.77
C LYS A 442 8.62 22.04 20.38
N TYR A 443 7.46 21.57 20.84
CA TYR A 443 6.88 20.30 20.41
C TYR A 443 5.42 20.46 19.97
N GLY A 444 4.93 19.48 19.23
CA GLY A 444 3.51 19.36 18.95
C GLY A 444 3.06 17.93 18.66
N PHE A 445 1.76 17.81 18.45
CA PHE A 445 1.05 16.61 18.05
C PHE A 445 0.17 16.96 16.86
N SER A 446 0.32 16.23 15.77
CA SER A 446 -0.40 16.48 14.53
C SER A 446 -1.31 15.32 14.16
N VAL A 447 -2.47 15.67 13.60
CA VAL A 447 -3.46 14.74 13.05
C VAL A 447 -3.48 14.95 11.54
N HIS A 448 -3.16 13.91 10.79
CA HIS A 448 -3.13 13.93 9.33
C HIS A 448 -4.31 13.14 8.78
N THR A 449 -5.03 13.72 7.82
CA THR A 449 -6.09 13.06 7.07
C THR A 449 -5.49 12.41 5.82
N ILE A 450 -5.42 11.08 5.74
CA ILE A 450 -4.79 10.39 4.62
C ILE A 450 -5.83 10.08 3.54
N ARG A 451 -6.93 9.44 3.94
CA ARG A 451 -8.10 9.18 3.10
C ARG A 451 -9.35 9.42 3.91
N TYR A 452 -10.40 9.92 3.28
CA TYR A 452 -11.71 9.98 3.90
C TYR A 452 -12.79 9.76 2.84
N ALA A 453 -13.87 9.10 3.24
CA ALA A 453 -15.05 8.94 2.40
C ALA A 453 -16.31 9.08 3.25
N TYR A 454 -17.30 9.78 2.70
CA TYR A 454 -18.62 9.91 3.31
C TYR A 454 -19.68 9.76 2.23
N PHE A 455 -20.36 8.62 2.21
CA PHE A 455 -21.29 8.24 1.14
C PHE A 455 -22.44 7.39 1.67
N ASN A 456 -23.41 7.10 0.82
CA ASN A 456 -24.47 6.13 1.10
C ASN A 456 -24.42 5.04 0.01
N LYS A 457 -24.51 3.78 0.42
CA LYS A 457 -24.49 2.61 -0.49
C LYS A 457 -25.79 2.45 -1.30
N GLY A 458 -26.87 3.06 -0.86
CA GLY A 458 -28.20 3.00 -1.47
C GLY A 458 -28.51 4.22 -2.33
N GLN A 459 -29.79 4.61 -2.33
CA GLN A 459 -30.32 5.67 -3.21
C GLN A 459 -30.29 7.08 -2.56
N HIS A 460 -29.80 7.22 -1.34
CA HIS A 460 -29.84 8.48 -0.61
C HIS A 460 -28.53 9.25 -0.76
N HIS A 461 -28.60 10.59 -0.64
CA HIS A 461 -27.39 11.37 -0.39
C HIS A 461 -27.02 11.30 1.10
N PRO A 462 -25.72 11.26 1.43
CA PRO A 462 -25.28 11.30 2.83
C PRO A 462 -25.59 12.66 3.46
N VAL A 463 -25.95 12.66 4.75
CA VAL A 463 -26.43 13.87 5.45
C VAL A 463 -25.29 14.71 5.98
N THR A 464 -25.19 15.96 5.52
CA THR A 464 -24.07 16.86 5.79
C THR A 464 -24.44 18.05 6.67
N ALA A 465 -25.44 17.88 7.56
CA ALA A 465 -25.98 18.96 8.37
C ALA A 465 -24.92 19.56 9.30
N ARG A 466 -24.44 20.77 8.99
CA ARG A 466 -23.29 21.42 9.65
C ARG A 466 -22.01 20.60 9.59
N ARG A 467 -21.73 20.03 8.42
CA ARG A 467 -20.46 19.36 8.13
C ARG A 467 -19.29 20.33 8.33
N GLN A 468 -18.36 19.99 9.22
CA GLN A 468 -17.19 20.81 9.55
C GLN A 468 -16.14 19.98 10.30
N SER A 469 -14.88 20.35 10.17
CA SER A 469 -13.84 19.99 11.12
C SER A 469 -13.59 21.15 12.08
N TYR A 470 -13.11 20.88 13.28
CA TYR A 470 -12.79 21.95 14.23
C TYR A 470 -11.83 21.50 15.33
N VAL A 471 -11.20 22.50 15.95
CA VAL A 471 -10.54 22.39 17.25
C VAL A 471 -11.44 23.03 18.30
N SER A 472 -11.62 22.39 19.45
CA SER A 472 -12.38 22.98 20.55
C SER A 472 -11.75 22.65 21.89
N VAL A 473 -11.62 23.66 22.74
CA VAL A 473 -11.44 23.47 24.17
C VAL A 473 -12.82 23.41 24.81
N TYR A 474 -13.19 22.27 25.38
CA TYR A 474 -14.45 22.08 26.07
C TYR A 474 -14.22 22.07 27.58
N ARG A 475 -15.00 22.90 28.27
CA ARG A 475 -15.00 23.04 29.73
C ARG A 475 -13.61 23.26 30.34
N HIS A 476 -12.69 23.86 29.58
CA HIS A 476 -11.30 24.16 29.97
C HIS A 476 -10.38 22.96 30.27
N TYR A 477 -10.84 21.71 30.13
CA TYR A 477 -10.04 20.53 30.46
C TYR A 477 -9.89 19.50 29.33
N THR A 478 -10.63 19.65 28.24
CA THR A 478 -10.46 18.82 27.04
C THR A 478 -10.19 19.73 25.87
N ILE A 479 -9.07 19.56 25.17
CA ILE A 479 -8.95 20.03 23.80
C ILE A 479 -9.20 18.85 22.88
N TYR A 480 -10.01 19.03 21.85
CA TYR A 480 -10.17 17.99 20.85
C TYR A 480 -10.18 18.56 19.44
N THR A 481 -9.60 17.79 18.53
CA THR A 481 -9.83 17.91 17.09
C THR A 481 -10.91 16.92 16.72
N ILE A 482 -11.79 17.27 15.79
CA ILE A 482 -12.82 16.34 15.32
C ILE A 482 -13.33 16.72 13.94
N ARG A 483 -13.73 15.73 13.16
CA ARG A 483 -14.49 15.89 11.93
C ARG A 483 -15.93 15.48 12.17
N SER A 484 -16.85 16.40 11.97
CA SER A 484 -18.28 16.12 12.06
C SER A 484 -18.91 16.17 10.67
N MET A 485 -19.59 15.09 10.30
CA MET A 485 -20.41 15.06 9.10
C MET A 485 -21.82 15.58 9.38
N THR A 486 -22.29 15.39 10.61
CA THR A 486 -23.55 15.94 11.10
C THR A 486 -23.35 16.45 12.54
N GLN A 487 -23.54 17.75 12.77
CA GLN A 487 -23.47 18.37 14.10
C GLN A 487 -24.62 19.35 14.32
N THR A 488 -25.79 18.83 14.67
CA THR A 488 -26.92 19.66 15.11
C THR A 488 -27.04 19.72 16.63
N TYR A 489 -26.22 18.94 17.37
CA TYR A 489 -26.12 19.06 18.82
C TYR A 489 -25.65 20.44 19.24
N LEU A 490 -26.53 21.12 19.96
CA LEU A 490 -26.35 22.49 20.48
C LEU A 490 -26.10 23.53 19.37
N ALA A 491 -26.48 23.19 18.14
CA ALA A 491 -26.50 24.08 17.01
C ALA A 491 -27.71 25.03 17.08
N ASN A 492 -27.50 26.30 17.44
CA ASN A 492 -28.56 27.32 17.62
C ASN A 492 -29.55 26.99 18.76
N ILE A 493 -30.62 27.78 18.88
CA ILE A 493 -31.68 27.67 19.91
C ILE A 493 -32.41 26.31 19.85
N HIS A 494 -32.40 25.61 18.71
CA HIS A 494 -33.07 24.33 18.52
C HIS A 494 -32.09 23.27 18.01
N SER A 495 -31.61 22.44 18.93
CA SER A 495 -31.04 21.13 18.64
C SER A 495 -32.02 20.29 17.82
N LEU A 496 -31.72 20.02 16.54
CA LEU A 496 -32.63 19.31 15.63
C LEU A 496 -32.08 17.94 15.20
N PRO A 497 -32.71 16.82 15.57
CA PRO A 497 -32.31 15.51 15.07
C PRO A 497 -32.51 15.41 13.54
N VAL A 498 -31.46 14.98 12.84
CA VAL A 498 -31.50 14.73 11.39
C VAL A 498 -31.48 13.24 11.12
N LYS A 499 -32.23 12.79 10.10
CA LYS A 499 -32.33 11.38 9.73
C LYS A 499 -31.10 10.97 8.91
N VAL A 500 -30.25 10.13 9.47
CA VAL A 500 -29.22 9.39 8.71
C VAL A 500 -29.85 8.11 8.19
N TYR A 501 -29.70 7.86 6.89
CA TYR A 501 -30.26 6.70 6.23
C TYR A 501 -29.37 5.47 6.37
N ALA A 502 -29.97 4.29 6.42
CA ALA A 502 -29.24 3.02 6.36
C ALA A 502 -28.31 2.97 5.13
N GLY A 503 -27.18 2.29 5.28
CA GLY A 503 -26.11 2.22 4.28
C GLY A 503 -25.25 3.47 4.19
N THR A 504 -25.41 4.46 5.08
CA THR A 504 -24.48 5.60 5.18
C THR A 504 -23.17 5.14 5.80
N GLU A 505 -22.06 5.48 5.17
CA GLU A 505 -20.70 5.08 5.55
C GLU A 505 -19.83 6.33 5.79
N LEU A 506 -19.16 6.37 6.93
CA LEU A 506 -18.10 7.34 7.24
C LEU A 506 -16.80 6.58 7.47
N TYR A 507 -15.91 6.64 6.48
CA TYR A 507 -14.59 6.03 6.52
C TYR A 507 -13.50 7.08 6.64
N GLU A 508 -12.50 6.80 7.47
CA GLU A 508 -11.31 7.61 7.60
C GLU A 508 -10.05 6.79 7.79
N GLU A 509 -8.99 7.19 7.11
CA GLU A 509 -7.62 6.80 7.35
C GLU A 509 -6.82 8.04 7.75
N MET A 510 -6.11 7.96 8.86
CA MET A 510 -5.39 9.08 9.46
C MET A 510 -4.04 8.63 10.00
N ALA A 511 -3.20 9.61 10.33
CA ALA A 511 -2.04 9.37 11.18
C ALA A 511 -1.97 10.38 12.32
N PHE A 512 -1.54 9.89 13.48
CA PHE A 512 -1.16 10.70 14.63
C PHE A 512 0.37 10.75 14.70
N VAL A 513 0.93 11.97 14.79
CA VAL A 513 2.38 12.18 14.67
C VAL A 513 2.86 13.28 15.62
N PRO A 514 3.69 12.94 16.63
CA PRO A 514 4.47 13.92 17.37
C PRO A 514 5.51 14.60 16.47
N PHE A 515 5.71 15.90 16.63
CA PHE A 515 6.64 16.66 15.79
C PHE A 515 7.42 17.72 16.59
N ASP A 516 8.57 18.12 16.04
CA ASP A 516 9.37 19.22 16.56
C ASP A 516 8.89 20.51 15.88
N LEU A 517 8.62 21.54 16.68
CA LEU A 517 8.29 22.85 16.10
C LEU A 517 9.59 23.50 15.63
N LEU A 518 9.72 23.66 14.31
CA LEU A 518 10.92 24.26 13.72
C LEU A 518 11.02 25.76 14.05
N PRO A 519 12.23 26.32 14.13
CA PRO A 519 12.40 27.77 14.15
C PRO A 519 11.92 28.37 12.83
N GLY A 520 11.41 29.60 12.86
CA GLY A 520 10.92 30.31 11.68
C GLY A 520 9.55 30.94 11.92
N SER A 521 8.85 31.28 10.84
CA SER A 521 7.49 31.83 10.89
C SER A 521 6.57 31.20 9.84
N GLY A 522 5.27 31.18 10.12
CA GLY A 522 4.27 30.63 9.19
C GLY A 522 4.55 29.16 8.83
N GLU A 523 4.59 28.88 7.53
CA GLU A 523 4.81 27.55 6.93
C GLU A 523 6.12 26.89 7.37
N GLU A 524 7.20 27.67 7.57
CA GLU A 524 8.51 27.15 7.94
C GLU A 524 8.47 26.33 9.25
N MET A 525 7.65 26.76 10.22
CA MET A 525 7.47 26.07 11.50
C MET A 525 6.84 24.68 11.34
N PHE A 526 6.06 24.48 10.27
CA PHE A 526 5.25 23.28 10.02
C PHE A 526 5.76 22.43 8.86
N LYS A 527 6.93 22.76 8.29
CA LYS A 527 7.54 21.98 7.21
C LYS A 527 7.61 20.47 7.50
N GLN A 528 7.95 20.09 8.74
CA GLN A 528 7.94 18.67 9.14
C GLN A 528 6.55 18.03 9.02
N VAL A 529 5.49 18.75 9.41
CA VAL A 529 4.09 18.30 9.35
C VAL A 529 3.67 18.18 7.88
N GLU A 530 4.01 19.15 7.05
CA GLU A 530 3.70 19.15 5.61
C GLU A 530 4.41 18.02 4.86
N GLU A 531 5.72 17.83 5.09
CA GLU A 531 6.48 16.72 4.51
C GLU A 531 5.94 15.36 4.98
N THR A 532 5.57 15.25 6.26
CA THR A 532 4.92 14.05 6.79
C THR A 532 3.58 13.78 6.10
N HIS A 533 2.74 14.81 5.95
CA HIS A 533 1.46 14.68 5.27
C HIS A 533 1.66 14.26 3.80
N LYS A 534 2.54 14.96 3.07
CA LYS A 534 2.87 14.66 1.67
C LYS A 534 3.36 13.22 1.52
N ARG A 535 4.22 12.75 2.42
CA ARG A 535 4.71 11.37 2.45
C ARG A 535 3.58 10.35 2.65
N LEU A 536 2.67 10.61 3.59
CA LEU A 536 1.56 9.70 3.92
C LEU A 536 0.52 9.59 2.79
N ILE A 537 0.21 10.68 2.10
CA ILE A 537 -0.77 10.66 0.99
C ILE A 537 -0.17 10.17 -0.34
N ASN A 538 1.16 10.09 -0.42
CA ASN A 538 1.89 9.55 -1.57
C ASN A 538 2.72 8.33 -1.12
N PRO A 539 2.11 7.16 -0.90
CA PRO A 539 2.86 5.94 -0.59
C PRO A 539 3.83 5.57 -1.73
N LEU A 540 4.82 4.73 -1.45
CA LEU A 540 5.69 4.18 -2.49
C LEU A 540 4.87 3.41 -3.52
N VAL A 541 5.19 3.58 -4.80
CA VAL A 541 4.51 2.91 -5.91
C VAL A 541 5.10 1.53 -6.10
N ILE A 542 4.24 0.52 -6.13
CA ILE A 542 4.61 -0.85 -6.47
C ILE A 542 4.25 -1.05 -7.93
N VAL A 543 5.28 -1.13 -8.79
CA VAL A 543 5.12 -1.57 -10.18
C VAL A 543 5.38 -3.07 -10.16
N PRO A 544 4.34 -3.86 -10.41
CA PRO A 544 4.44 -5.27 -10.19
C PRO A 544 5.11 -5.88 -11.42
#